data_AF-A0A1Q5UA35-F1
#
_entry.id   AF-A0A1Q5UA35-F1
#
_cell.length_a   1.000
_cell.length_b   1.000
_cell.length_c   1.000
_cell.angle_alpha   90.00
_cell.angle_beta   90.00
_cell.angle_gamma   90.00
#
_symmetry.space_group_name_H-M   'P 1'
#
loop_
_entity.id
_entity.type
_entity.pdbx_description
1 polymer ?
#
loop_
_entity_poly.entity_id
_entity_poly.type
_entity_poly.pdbx_seq_one_letter_code
_entity_poly.pdbx_strand_id
1 'polypeptide(L)'
;PDYDHVKGTHHLDISVDISSSYQADSAYTLRAMSSILFECVKVNFTIGLYGHRTSRIPTTTKPDNIRKYVDEVSELDYEKAIHVIRRDNALATGKGLQNRFNETIFWKIILKCAALIDHTKLPTAKGPADGFTMAEKAATKKFMEDAGYGLGAENQRQCRIFWENLFKMREAGIDKVLYYRTKEFDSYCKGYPKMSEISLVDEVMRWETHYRPHIEQPETRVLRLGKGDLARLSDLENPQVVERLKVPESSWNNAKNE
;
A
#
# COMPACT_ATOMS: atom_id res chain seq x y z
N PRO A 1 31.33 -64.02 11.03
CA PRO A 1 30.35 -64.86 10.30
C PRO A 1 28.93 -64.40 10.66
N ASP A 2 28.36 -63.48 9.88
CA ASP A 2 27.43 -63.79 8.76
C ASP A 2 26.15 -64.48 9.28
N TYR A 3 24.90 -64.08 9.02
CA TYR A 3 24.30 -63.26 7.95
C TYR A 3 22.85 -62.86 8.36
N ASP A 4 22.37 -61.75 7.81
CA ASP A 4 21.00 -61.42 7.34
C ASP A 4 19.72 -61.66 8.16
N HIS A 5 18.93 -60.59 8.36
CA HIS A 5 17.89 -60.25 7.37
C HIS A 5 17.37 -58.80 7.47
N VAL A 6 16.98 -58.29 6.29
CA VAL A 6 16.72 -56.90 5.92
C VAL A 6 15.21 -56.63 5.83
N LYS A 7 14.86 -55.33 5.94
CA LYS A 7 13.71 -54.58 5.37
C LYS A 7 12.72 -54.10 6.44
N GLY A 8 12.36 -52.82 6.51
CA GLY A 8 12.69 -51.67 5.67
C GLY A 8 11.81 -50.50 6.11
N THR A 9 12.36 -49.30 6.15
CA THR A 9 11.60 -48.07 6.36
C THR A 9 12.05 -47.06 5.31
N HIS A 10 11.12 -46.68 4.45
CA HIS A 10 11.28 -45.63 3.46
C HIS A 10 11.57 -44.30 4.17
N HIS A 11 12.83 -43.88 4.15
CA HIS A 11 13.18 -42.48 4.35
C HIS A 11 12.95 -41.76 3.01
N LEU A 12 11.91 -40.93 2.97
CA LEU A 12 11.77 -39.91 1.95
C LEU A 12 12.83 -38.83 2.24
N ASP A 13 13.91 -38.85 1.46
CA ASP A 13 14.88 -37.77 1.37
C ASP A 13 14.18 -36.51 0.85
N ILE A 14 13.83 -35.60 1.75
CA ILE A 14 13.55 -34.22 1.40
C ILE A 14 14.90 -33.53 1.31
N SER A 15 15.45 -33.47 0.10
CA SER A 15 16.57 -32.60 -0.24
C SER A 15 16.12 -31.15 -0.04
N VAL A 16 16.49 -30.60 1.11
CA VAL A 16 16.37 -29.18 1.42
C VAL A 16 17.66 -28.53 0.97
N ASP A 17 17.73 -28.19 -0.31
CA ASP A 17 18.80 -27.39 -0.87
C ASP A 17 18.58 -25.92 -0.47
N ILE A 18 18.93 -25.59 0.79
CA ILE A 18 19.05 -24.21 1.24
C ILE A 18 20.35 -23.66 0.64
N SER A 19 20.26 -23.24 -0.61
CA SER A 19 21.22 -22.29 -1.16
C SER A 19 20.91 -20.91 -0.58
N SER A 20 21.54 -20.66 0.57
CA SER A 20 21.65 -19.36 1.21
C SER A 20 22.34 -18.36 0.28
N SER A 21 21.58 -17.42 -0.28
CA SER A 21 22.13 -16.15 -0.74
C SER A 21 21.13 -15.00 -0.46
N TYR A 22 21.64 -13.97 0.21
CA TYR A 22 20.99 -12.73 0.67
C TYR A 22 19.91 -12.81 1.78
N GLN A 23 20.35 -12.62 3.03
CA GLN A 23 19.50 -12.61 4.24
C GLN A 23 19.20 -11.18 4.78
N ALA A 24 19.63 -10.13 4.08
CA ALA A 24 19.34 -8.74 4.46
C ALA A 24 17.96 -8.26 4.00
N ASP A 25 17.36 -8.90 2.99
CA ASP A 25 16.08 -8.48 2.41
C ASP A 25 14.89 -8.78 3.35
N SER A 26 14.93 -9.90 4.09
CA SER A 26 13.78 -10.38 4.86
C SER A 26 13.30 -9.44 5.96
N ALA A 27 14.21 -8.77 6.70
CA ALA A 27 13.81 -7.88 7.78
C ALA A 27 13.17 -6.57 7.27
N TYR A 28 13.70 -6.00 6.19
CA TYR A 28 13.14 -4.81 5.57
C TYR A 28 11.83 -5.12 4.84
N THR A 29 11.77 -6.25 4.12
CA THR A 29 10.56 -6.79 3.51
C THR A 29 9.47 -7.03 4.55
N LEU A 30 9.79 -7.71 5.65
CA LEU A 30 8.85 -7.98 6.73
C LEU A 30 8.32 -6.67 7.32
N ARG A 31 9.18 -5.67 7.53
CA ARG A 31 8.79 -4.35 8.04
C ARG A 31 7.88 -3.62 7.07
N ALA A 32 8.21 -3.58 5.78
CA ALA A 32 7.40 -2.94 4.74
C ALA A 32 6.03 -3.62 4.65
N MET A 33 5.98 -4.94 4.53
CA MET A 33 4.71 -5.67 4.39
C MET A 33 3.85 -5.63 5.66
N SER A 34 4.47 -5.73 6.85
CA SER A 34 3.73 -5.55 8.11
C SER A 34 3.10 -4.17 8.20
N SER A 35 3.82 -3.12 7.77
CA SER A 35 3.27 -1.77 7.75
C SER A 35 2.13 -1.60 6.74
N ILE A 36 2.22 -2.25 5.57
CA ILE A 36 1.17 -2.25 4.55
C ILE A 36 -0.09 -2.93 5.08
N LEU A 37 0.04 -4.11 5.69
CA LEU A 37 -1.08 -4.84 6.29
C LEU A 37 -1.73 -4.03 7.43
N PHE A 38 -0.92 -3.39 8.27
CA PHE A 38 -1.42 -2.51 9.33
C PHE A 38 -2.16 -1.29 8.77
N GLU A 39 -1.60 -0.62 7.76
CA GLU A 39 -2.24 0.53 7.12
C GLU A 39 -3.54 0.10 6.40
N CYS A 40 -3.57 -1.09 5.78
CA CYS A 40 -4.79 -1.67 5.23
C CYS A 40 -5.89 -1.79 6.30
N VAL A 41 -5.61 -2.44 7.43
CA VAL A 41 -6.59 -2.59 8.51
C VAL A 41 -7.05 -1.23 9.03
N LYS A 42 -6.11 -0.33 9.32
CA LYS A 42 -6.39 1.01 9.87
C LYS A 42 -7.26 1.83 8.93
N VAL A 43 -6.88 1.93 7.66
CA VAL A 43 -7.59 2.71 6.65
C VAL A 43 -8.98 2.15 6.42
N ASN A 44 -9.09 0.82 6.22
CA ASN A 44 -10.40 0.19 6.02
C ASN A 44 -11.29 0.37 7.24
N PHE A 45 -10.83 0.12 8.46
CA PHE A 45 -11.66 0.29 9.65
C PHE A 45 -12.12 1.74 9.83
N THR A 46 -11.23 2.71 9.57
CA THR A 46 -11.56 4.14 9.66
C THR A 46 -12.57 4.56 8.57
N ILE A 47 -12.43 4.06 7.34
CA ILE A 47 -13.32 4.41 6.23
C ILE A 47 -14.65 3.65 6.32
N GLY A 48 -14.61 2.34 6.55
CA GLY A 48 -15.76 1.44 6.48
C GLY A 48 -16.76 1.63 7.63
N LEU A 49 -16.31 2.02 8.83
CA LEU A 49 -17.23 2.28 9.94
C LEU A 49 -17.94 3.64 9.86
N TYR A 50 -17.35 4.62 9.17
CA TYR A 50 -17.83 5.99 9.17
C TYR A 50 -18.27 6.50 7.78
N GLY A 51 -18.23 5.61 6.79
CA GLY A 51 -19.09 5.66 5.61
C GLY A 51 -18.34 5.58 4.29
N HIS A 52 -18.79 4.66 3.43
CA HIS A 52 -18.76 4.81 1.97
C HIS A 52 -19.69 5.93 1.46
N ARG A 53 -19.95 6.94 2.29
CA ARG A 53 -20.69 8.13 1.88
C ARG A 53 -19.66 9.00 1.19
N THR A 54 -19.79 9.14 -0.12
CA THR A 54 -19.25 10.26 -0.89
C THR A 54 -19.86 11.54 -0.31
N SER A 55 -19.32 11.96 0.83
CA SER A 55 -19.79 13.11 1.55
C SER A 55 -19.42 14.33 0.72
N ARG A 56 -20.43 15.02 0.17
CA ARG A 56 -20.28 16.32 -0.48
C ARG A 56 -20.02 17.42 0.55
N ILE A 57 -19.17 17.18 1.55
CA ILE A 57 -18.74 18.26 2.43
C ILE A 57 -17.72 19.08 1.65
N PRO A 58 -17.92 20.40 1.56
CA PRO A 58 -16.94 21.27 0.93
C PRO A 58 -15.66 21.23 1.77
N THR A 59 -14.62 20.54 1.30
CA THR A 59 -13.27 20.75 1.81
C THR A 59 -12.90 22.19 1.43
N THR A 60 -12.75 23.07 2.41
CA THR A 60 -12.44 24.48 2.19
C THR A 60 -10.99 24.76 2.54
N THR A 61 -10.31 25.54 1.70
CA THR A 61 -8.98 26.08 1.99
C THR A 61 -9.04 27.51 2.53
N LYS A 62 -10.23 28.12 2.62
CA LYS A 62 -10.44 29.47 3.14
C LYS A 62 -10.39 29.49 4.67
N PRO A 63 -9.46 30.23 5.31
CA PRO A 63 -9.30 30.23 6.77
C PRO A 63 -10.57 30.59 7.55
N ASP A 64 -11.36 31.56 7.08
CA ASP A 64 -12.58 31.98 7.79
C ASP A 64 -13.64 30.88 7.82
N ASN A 65 -13.79 30.13 6.73
CA ASN A 65 -14.69 28.99 6.69
C ASN A 65 -14.21 27.86 7.60
N ILE A 66 -12.88 27.66 7.73
CA ILE A 66 -12.30 26.67 8.66
C ILE A 66 -12.64 27.05 10.11
N ARG A 67 -12.46 28.32 10.48
CA ARG A 67 -12.79 28.81 11.82
C ARG A 67 -14.28 28.67 12.13
N LYS A 68 -15.14 29.15 11.21
CA LYS A 68 -16.59 29.03 11.34
C LYS A 68 -17.04 27.58 11.54
N TYR A 69 -16.44 26.66 10.80
CA TYR A 69 -16.74 25.23 10.93
C TYR A 69 -16.39 24.68 12.32
N VAL A 70 -15.24 25.07 12.87
CA VAL A 70 -14.83 24.66 14.23
C VAL A 70 -15.81 25.20 15.27
N ASP A 71 -16.22 26.46 15.14
CA ASP A 71 -17.21 27.07 16.03
C ASP A 71 -18.55 26.32 15.95
N GLU A 72 -19.05 26.02 14.74
CA GLU A 72 -20.28 25.24 14.53
C GLU A 72 -20.23 23.84 15.17
N VAL A 73 -19.08 23.16 15.12
CA VAL A 73 -18.91 21.84 15.76
C VAL A 73 -18.90 21.95 17.29
N SER A 74 -18.36 23.04 17.86
CA SER A 74 -18.32 23.23 19.31
C SER A 74 -19.68 23.47 19.96
N GLU A 75 -20.66 23.94 19.18
CA GLU A 75 -22.05 24.15 19.63
C GLU A 75 -22.88 22.85 19.61
N LEU A 76 -22.35 21.75 19.09
CA LEU A 76 -23.04 20.47 19.04
C LEU A 76 -23.02 19.76 20.40
N ASP A 77 -24.04 18.95 20.65
CA ASP A 77 -24.00 17.96 21.73
C ASP A 77 -22.88 16.93 21.50
N TYR A 78 -22.46 16.28 22.59
CA TYR A 78 -21.32 15.37 22.58
C TYR A 78 -21.45 14.27 21.51
N GLU A 79 -22.61 13.64 21.38
CA GLU A 79 -22.81 12.54 20.43
C GLU A 79 -22.69 13.01 18.98
N LYS A 80 -23.30 14.15 18.63
CA LYS A 80 -23.20 14.74 17.29
C LYS A 80 -21.79 15.24 17.00
N ALA A 81 -21.13 15.88 17.96
CA ALA A 81 -19.75 16.35 17.81
C ALA A 81 -18.80 15.17 17.53
N ILE A 82 -18.91 14.08 18.30
CA ILE A 82 -18.12 12.86 18.09
C ILE A 82 -18.41 12.23 16.72
N HIS A 83 -19.67 12.20 16.30
CA HIS A 83 -20.03 11.69 14.98
C HIS A 83 -19.36 12.51 13.85
N VAL A 84 -19.40 13.83 13.95
CA VAL A 84 -18.76 14.75 12.99
C VAL A 84 -17.23 14.55 12.95
N ILE A 85 -16.57 14.50 14.12
CA ILE A 85 -15.12 14.29 14.20
C ILE A 85 -14.71 12.96 13.57
N ARG A 86 -15.43 11.87 13.86
CA ARG A 86 -15.16 10.54 13.31
C ARG A 86 -15.28 10.52 11.78
N ARG A 87 -16.32 11.17 11.24
CA ARG A 87 -16.51 11.33 9.80
C ARG A 87 -15.36 12.11 9.16
N ASP A 88 -14.94 13.22 9.75
CA ASP A 88 -13.86 14.05 9.20
C ASP A 88 -12.51 13.31 9.20
N ASN A 89 -12.23 12.53 10.26
CA ASN A 89 -11.07 11.66 10.32
C ASN A 89 -11.08 10.59 9.20
N ALA A 90 -12.25 10.03 8.90
CA ALA A 90 -12.40 9.08 7.78
C ALA A 90 -12.14 9.74 6.42
N LEU A 91 -12.67 10.95 6.21
CA LEU A 91 -12.41 11.73 5.00
C LEU A 91 -10.93 12.10 4.84
N ALA A 92 -10.28 12.56 5.92
CA ALA A 92 -8.86 12.87 5.91
C ALA A 92 -8.01 11.63 5.60
N THR A 93 -8.37 10.48 6.17
CA THR A 93 -7.72 9.19 5.91
C THR A 93 -7.86 8.77 4.44
N GLY A 94 -9.09 8.83 3.89
CA GLY A 94 -9.34 8.56 2.48
C GLY A 94 -8.61 9.52 1.54
N LYS A 95 -8.53 10.80 1.90
CA LYS A 95 -7.77 11.79 1.13
C LYS A 95 -6.27 11.53 1.16
N GLY A 96 -5.73 11.15 2.32
CA GLY A 96 -4.33 10.74 2.46
C GLY A 96 -4.00 9.54 1.57
N LEU A 97 -4.87 8.53 1.56
CA LEU A 97 -4.76 7.36 0.68
C LEU A 97 -4.79 7.74 -0.80
N GLN A 98 -5.76 8.56 -1.21
CA GLN A 98 -5.88 9.05 -2.58
C GLN A 98 -4.61 9.82 -3.01
N ASN A 99 -4.11 10.72 -2.16
CA ASN A 99 -2.92 11.51 -2.46
C ASN A 99 -1.70 10.62 -2.67
N ARG A 100 -1.52 9.58 -1.84
CA ARG A 100 -0.44 8.60 -2.03
C ARG A 100 -0.63 7.81 -3.31
N PHE A 101 -1.83 7.34 -3.60
CA PHE A 101 -2.08 6.56 -4.81
C PHE A 101 -1.91 7.40 -6.08
N ASN A 102 -2.22 8.70 -6.04
CA ASN A 102 -1.98 9.62 -7.16
C ASN A 102 -0.49 9.70 -7.55
N GLU A 103 0.45 9.49 -6.63
CA GLU A 103 1.88 9.55 -6.99
C GLU A 103 2.27 8.46 -8.00
N THR A 104 1.53 7.35 -8.05
CA THR A 104 1.76 6.25 -9.01
C THR A 104 1.51 6.66 -10.47
N ILE A 105 0.83 7.80 -10.69
CA ILE A 105 0.57 8.35 -12.03
C ILE A 105 1.42 9.59 -12.36
N PHE A 106 2.23 10.10 -11.41
CA PHE A 106 3.00 11.32 -11.64
C PHE A 106 4.01 11.16 -12.77
N TRP A 107 4.72 10.02 -12.84
CA TRP A 107 5.65 9.78 -13.93
C TRP A 107 4.96 9.78 -15.30
N LYS A 108 3.75 9.24 -15.40
CA LYS A 108 2.95 9.30 -16.63
C LYS A 108 2.63 10.74 -17.05
N ILE A 109 2.38 11.64 -16.10
CA ILE A 109 2.16 13.08 -16.36
C ILE A 109 3.48 13.74 -16.78
N ILE A 110 4.58 13.42 -16.11
CA ILE A 110 5.92 13.93 -16.44
C ILE A 110 6.32 13.52 -17.87
N LEU A 111 6.09 12.27 -18.28
CA LEU A 111 6.37 11.81 -19.63
C LEU A 111 5.58 12.59 -20.70
N LYS A 112 4.32 12.95 -20.42
CA LYS A 112 3.54 13.84 -21.29
C LYS A 112 4.18 15.22 -21.40
N CYS A 113 4.67 15.77 -20.29
CA CYS A 113 5.39 17.04 -20.32
C CYS A 113 6.72 16.93 -21.06
N ALA A 114 7.47 15.84 -20.89
CA ALA A 114 8.76 15.61 -21.55
C ALA A 114 8.61 15.56 -23.08
N ALA A 115 7.55 14.94 -23.58
CA ALA A 115 7.24 14.87 -25.02
C ALA A 115 6.96 16.25 -25.66
N LEU A 116 6.61 17.27 -24.87
CA LEU A 116 6.35 18.63 -25.34
C LEU A 116 7.60 19.54 -25.27
N ILE A 117 8.70 19.07 -24.69
CA ILE A 117 9.91 19.87 -24.54
C ILE A 117 10.69 19.87 -25.86
N ASP A 118 11.02 21.07 -26.32
CA ASP A 118 11.90 21.28 -27.46
C ASP A 118 13.31 20.76 -27.14
N HIS A 119 13.68 19.64 -27.77
CA HIS A 119 14.96 18.99 -27.58
C HIS A 119 16.16 19.87 -27.96
N THR A 120 15.96 20.84 -28.86
CA THR A 120 17.03 21.74 -29.32
C THR A 120 17.45 22.76 -28.25
N LYS A 121 16.60 22.99 -27.25
CA LYS A 121 16.83 23.93 -26.14
C LYS A 121 17.38 23.26 -24.89
N LEU A 122 17.55 21.94 -24.91
CA LEU A 122 18.03 21.19 -23.76
C LEU A 122 19.56 21.28 -23.64
N PRO A 123 20.09 21.48 -22.43
CA PRO A 123 21.53 21.44 -22.22
C PRO A 123 22.06 20.03 -22.50
N THR A 124 23.28 19.95 -23.04
CA THR A 124 23.97 18.68 -23.24
C THR A 124 24.09 17.94 -21.90
N ALA A 125 23.79 16.63 -21.92
CA ALA A 125 23.94 15.79 -20.74
C ALA A 125 25.37 15.87 -20.20
N LYS A 126 25.52 16.13 -18.89
CA LYS A 126 26.79 16.16 -18.20
C LYS A 126 26.86 15.00 -17.20
N GLY A 127 28.02 14.35 -17.13
CA GLY A 127 28.28 13.27 -16.18
C GLY A 127 27.79 11.90 -16.66
N PRO A 128 27.93 10.86 -15.80
CA PRO A 128 27.50 9.51 -16.12
C PRO A 128 26.00 9.44 -16.43
N ALA A 129 25.62 8.53 -17.32
CA ALA A 129 24.21 8.27 -17.61
C ALA A 129 23.51 7.79 -16.33
N ASP A 130 22.50 8.55 -15.88
CA ASP A 130 21.71 8.25 -14.69
C ASP A 130 20.38 7.54 -15.03
N GLY A 131 20.20 7.13 -16.29
CA GLY A 131 19.01 6.46 -16.79
C GLY A 131 17.89 7.41 -17.25
N PHE A 132 18.07 8.73 -17.17
CA PHE A 132 17.06 9.71 -17.56
C PHE A 132 17.55 10.65 -18.66
N THR A 133 16.66 10.91 -19.62
CA THR A 133 16.88 11.92 -20.67
C THR A 133 16.87 13.34 -20.08
N MET A 134 17.47 14.29 -20.80
CA MET A 134 17.43 15.69 -20.40
C MET A 134 16.00 16.26 -20.43
N ALA A 135 15.14 15.75 -21.31
CA ALA A 135 13.74 16.13 -21.38
C ALA A 135 12.98 15.67 -20.13
N GLU A 136 13.17 14.42 -19.69
CA GLU A 136 12.56 13.91 -18.45
C GLU A 136 13.05 14.66 -17.22
N LYS A 137 14.34 15.02 -17.16
CA LYS A 137 14.88 15.85 -16.07
C LYS A 137 14.23 17.23 -16.03
N ALA A 138 14.14 17.90 -17.18
CA ALA A 138 13.50 19.21 -17.29
C ALA A 138 12.00 19.15 -16.96
N ALA A 139 11.28 18.14 -17.48
CA ALA A 139 9.86 17.91 -17.22
C ALA A 139 9.60 17.60 -15.74
N THR A 140 10.47 16.82 -15.09
CA THR A 140 10.32 16.54 -13.65
C THR A 140 10.51 17.80 -12.83
N LYS A 141 11.54 18.61 -13.12
CA LYS A 141 11.74 19.89 -12.44
C LYS A 141 10.51 20.79 -12.58
N LYS A 142 9.97 20.90 -13.80
CA LYS A 142 8.77 21.69 -14.08
C LYS A 142 7.55 21.17 -13.31
N PHE A 143 7.30 19.85 -13.35
CA PHE A 143 6.22 19.23 -12.60
C PHE A 143 6.35 19.49 -11.10
N MET A 144 7.56 19.37 -10.53
CA MET A 144 7.82 19.64 -9.13
C MET A 144 7.54 21.10 -8.77
N GLU A 145 7.95 22.05 -9.61
CA GLU A 145 7.68 23.47 -9.43
C GLU A 145 6.18 23.77 -9.48
N ASP A 146 5.49 23.29 -10.51
CA ASP A 146 4.05 23.50 -10.72
C ASP A 146 3.20 22.83 -9.61
N ALA A 147 3.67 21.73 -9.03
CA ALA A 147 2.99 20.99 -7.96
C ALA A 147 3.47 21.36 -6.53
N GLY A 148 4.38 22.32 -6.38
CA GLY A 148 4.84 22.83 -5.08
C GLY A 148 5.81 21.93 -4.32
N TYR A 149 6.56 21.06 -5.00
CA TYR A 149 7.63 20.25 -4.42
C TYR A 149 8.94 21.03 -4.33
N GLY A 150 9.79 20.68 -3.35
CA GLY A 150 11.11 21.29 -3.19
C GLY A 150 12.05 20.99 -4.36
N LEU A 151 12.73 22.01 -4.88
CA LEU A 151 13.56 21.92 -6.09
C LEU A 151 15.05 21.59 -5.83
N GLY A 152 15.41 21.06 -4.67
CA GLY A 152 16.79 20.64 -4.40
C GLY A 152 17.26 19.54 -5.36
N ALA A 153 18.51 19.60 -5.83
CA ALA A 153 19.01 18.68 -6.86
C ALA A 153 18.89 17.20 -6.48
N GLU A 154 19.24 16.84 -5.24
CA GLU A 154 19.07 15.47 -4.75
C GLU A 154 17.59 15.10 -4.60
N ASN A 155 16.74 16.03 -4.15
CA ASN A 155 15.30 15.79 -4.07
C ASN A 155 14.70 15.51 -5.46
N GLN A 156 15.06 16.30 -6.48
CA GLN A 156 14.62 16.07 -7.86
C GLN A 156 15.04 14.68 -8.36
N ARG A 157 16.28 14.25 -8.06
CA ARG A 157 16.78 12.93 -8.43
C ARG A 157 15.99 11.81 -7.73
N GLN A 158 15.79 11.92 -6.43
CA GLN A 158 15.03 10.95 -5.64
C GLN A 158 13.57 10.87 -6.10
N CYS A 159 12.91 12.00 -6.34
CA CYS A 159 11.54 12.05 -6.85
C CYS A 159 11.42 11.38 -8.22
N ARG A 160 12.34 11.62 -9.15
CA ARG A 160 12.34 10.96 -10.47
C ARG A 160 12.38 9.43 -10.34
N ILE A 161 13.40 8.92 -9.65
CA ILE A 161 13.60 7.48 -9.47
C ILE A 161 12.38 6.86 -8.80
N PHE A 162 11.89 7.51 -7.75
CA PHE A 162 10.76 7.01 -6.98
C PHE A 162 9.46 6.98 -7.81
N TRP A 163 9.10 8.08 -8.48
CA TRP A 163 7.88 8.13 -9.30
C TRP A 163 7.94 7.22 -10.52
N GLU A 164 9.10 7.08 -11.16
CA GLU A 164 9.30 6.11 -12.23
C GLU A 164 9.07 4.68 -11.75
N ASN A 165 9.64 4.30 -10.61
CA ASN A 165 9.47 2.96 -10.03
C ASN A 165 8.00 2.67 -9.70
N LEU A 166 7.30 3.60 -9.06
CA LEU A 166 5.88 3.45 -8.74
C LEU A 166 5.02 3.29 -10.00
N PHE A 167 5.34 4.04 -11.05
CA PHE A 167 4.67 3.93 -12.33
C PHE A 167 4.92 2.55 -12.97
N LYS A 168 6.16 2.06 -12.98
CA LYS A 168 6.49 0.72 -13.50
C LYS A 168 5.76 -0.38 -12.72
N MET A 169 5.72 -0.29 -11.40
CA MET A 169 4.96 -1.22 -10.54
C MET A 169 3.47 -1.23 -10.90
N ARG A 170 2.89 -0.04 -11.09
CA ARG A 170 1.48 0.10 -11.47
C ARG A 170 1.18 -0.51 -12.84
N GLU A 171 2.02 -0.24 -13.83
CA GLU A 171 1.87 -0.81 -15.18
C GLU A 171 2.09 -2.33 -15.18
N ALA A 172 2.87 -2.86 -14.24
CA ALA A 172 3.01 -4.31 -14.02
C ALA A 172 1.78 -4.94 -13.36
N GLY A 173 0.81 -4.16 -12.88
CA GLY A 173 -0.41 -4.66 -12.24
C GLY A 173 -0.35 -4.78 -10.72
N ILE A 174 0.68 -4.21 -10.09
CA ILE A 174 0.78 -4.13 -8.63
C ILE A 174 -0.23 -3.07 -8.15
N ASP A 175 -1.25 -3.50 -7.42
CA ASP A 175 -2.37 -2.63 -7.03
C ASP A 175 -2.47 -2.51 -5.50
N LYS A 176 -2.67 -3.62 -4.80
CA LYS A 176 -2.96 -3.61 -3.35
C LYS A 176 -1.79 -3.08 -2.53
N VAL A 177 -0.57 -3.50 -2.85
CA VAL A 177 0.65 -3.00 -2.22
C VAL A 177 0.83 -1.50 -2.47
N LEU A 178 0.59 -1.02 -3.70
CA LEU A 178 0.68 0.41 -4.01
C LEU A 178 -0.42 1.22 -3.35
N TYR A 179 -1.63 0.67 -3.27
CA TYR A 179 -2.79 1.33 -2.66
C TYR A 179 -2.56 1.56 -1.17
N TYR A 180 -2.06 0.56 -0.45
CA TYR A 180 -1.78 0.64 0.99
C TYR A 180 -0.33 0.99 1.35
N ARG A 181 0.42 1.55 0.41
CA ARG A 181 1.84 1.88 0.61
C ARG A 181 2.06 2.83 1.79
N THR A 182 3.20 2.65 2.44
CA THR A 182 3.62 3.34 3.66
C THR A 182 4.99 3.97 3.49
N LYS A 183 5.44 4.74 4.49
CA LYS A 183 6.80 5.30 4.48
C LYS A 183 7.87 4.21 4.55
N GLU A 184 7.59 3.11 5.21
CA GLU A 184 8.47 1.94 5.28
C GLU A 184 8.63 1.30 3.90
N PHE A 185 7.53 1.13 3.15
CA PHE A 185 7.58 0.69 1.76
C PHE A 185 8.33 1.70 0.87
N ASP A 186 8.08 2.99 1.02
CA ASP A 186 8.78 4.02 0.25
C ASP A 186 10.29 4.00 0.54
N SER A 187 10.66 3.77 1.80
CA SER A 187 12.05 3.66 2.23
C SER A 187 12.71 2.40 1.68
N TYR A 188 11.99 1.28 1.66
CA TYR A 188 12.43 0.05 0.99
C TYR A 188 12.73 0.30 -0.48
N CYS A 189 11.78 0.89 -1.22
CA CYS A 189 11.93 1.17 -2.64
C CYS A 189 13.11 2.11 -2.94
N LYS A 190 13.35 3.11 -2.09
CA LYS A 190 14.47 4.05 -2.25
C LYS A 190 15.82 3.43 -1.89
N GLY A 191 15.83 2.49 -0.95
CA GLY A 191 17.03 1.77 -0.51
C GLY A 191 17.35 0.51 -1.33
N TYR A 192 16.48 0.12 -2.27
CA TYR A 192 16.61 -1.14 -2.99
C TYR A 192 17.92 -1.20 -3.80
N PRO A 193 18.73 -2.27 -3.67
CA PRO A 193 20.03 -2.36 -4.34
C PRO A 193 19.90 -2.33 -5.87
N LYS A 194 20.64 -1.42 -6.53
CA LYS A 194 20.68 -1.33 -8.00
C LYS A 194 21.30 -2.57 -8.66
N MET A 195 22.16 -3.27 -7.94
CA MET A 195 22.86 -4.47 -8.40
C MET A 195 22.15 -5.76 -7.92
N SER A 196 20.91 -5.65 -7.47
CA SER A 196 20.10 -6.82 -7.13
C SER A 196 19.86 -7.65 -8.40
N GLU A 197 19.92 -8.98 -8.25
CA GLU A 197 19.61 -9.92 -9.34
C GLU A 197 18.13 -9.84 -9.75
N ILE A 198 17.27 -9.54 -8.78
CA ILE A 198 15.82 -9.37 -8.97
C ILE A 198 15.54 -7.87 -9.09
N SER A 199 14.70 -7.48 -10.06
CA SER A 199 14.28 -6.08 -10.15
C SER A 199 13.35 -5.71 -9.00
N LEU A 200 13.36 -4.45 -8.58
CA LEU A 200 12.43 -3.96 -7.55
C LEU A 200 10.95 -4.23 -7.92
N VAL A 201 10.61 -4.14 -9.22
CA VAL A 201 9.24 -4.40 -9.69
C VAL A 201 8.88 -5.87 -9.50
N ASP A 202 9.78 -6.78 -9.87
CA ASP A 202 9.55 -8.22 -9.73
C ASP A 202 9.45 -8.63 -8.26
N GLU A 203 10.30 -8.07 -7.40
CA GLU A 203 10.26 -8.37 -5.97
C GLU A 203 8.95 -7.90 -5.34
N VAL A 204 8.51 -6.67 -5.63
CA VAL A 204 7.22 -6.18 -5.13
C VAL A 204 6.04 -6.92 -5.75
N MET A 205 6.16 -7.42 -6.99
CA MET A 205 5.15 -8.29 -7.61
C MET A 205 5.01 -9.62 -6.87
N ARG A 206 6.11 -10.20 -6.38
CA ARG A 206 6.07 -11.39 -5.52
C ARG A 206 5.30 -11.10 -4.24
N TRP A 207 5.50 -9.93 -3.64
CA TRP A 207 4.75 -9.52 -2.45
C TRP A 207 3.27 -9.32 -2.75
N GLU A 208 2.93 -8.63 -3.83
CA GLU A 208 1.56 -8.44 -4.29
C GLU A 208 0.87 -9.80 -4.44
N THR A 209 1.52 -10.76 -5.11
CA THR A 209 0.96 -12.09 -5.33
C THR A 209 0.79 -12.86 -4.03
N HIS A 210 1.81 -12.85 -3.16
CA HIS A 210 1.80 -13.62 -1.91
C HIS A 210 0.86 -13.03 -0.86
N TYR A 211 0.84 -11.71 -0.70
CA TYR A 211 0.12 -11.02 0.36
C TYR A 211 -1.27 -10.51 -0.04
N ARG A 212 -1.62 -10.50 -1.33
CA ARG A 212 -2.96 -10.05 -1.78
C ARG A 212 -4.12 -10.69 -1.01
N PRO A 213 -4.19 -12.02 -0.81
CA PRO A 213 -5.26 -12.62 0.00
C PRO A 213 -5.31 -12.09 1.43
N HIS A 214 -4.15 -11.79 2.02
CA HIS A 214 -4.01 -11.23 3.36
C HIS A 214 -4.42 -9.76 3.44
N ILE A 215 -4.37 -9.02 2.33
CA ILE A 215 -4.87 -7.64 2.22
C ILE A 215 -6.39 -7.63 1.94
N GLU A 216 -6.88 -8.52 1.08
CA GLU A 216 -8.29 -8.59 0.68
C GLU A 216 -9.20 -9.10 1.81
N GLN A 217 -8.68 -9.95 2.70
CA GLN A 217 -9.42 -10.44 3.86
C GLN A 217 -9.88 -9.30 4.80
N PRO A 218 -9.02 -8.40 5.32
CA PRO A 218 -9.46 -7.29 6.15
C PRO A 218 -10.33 -6.27 5.40
N GLU A 219 -10.11 -6.01 4.10
CA GLU A 219 -11.02 -5.19 3.29
C GLU A 219 -12.44 -5.77 3.30
N THR A 220 -12.56 -7.08 3.04
CA THR A 220 -13.84 -7.79 3.02
C THR A 220 -14.52 -7.76 4.38
N ARG A 221 -13.76 -7.99 5.47
CA ARG A 221 -14.30 -7.94 6.84
C ARG A 221 -14.90 -6.59 7.17
N VAL A 222 -14.19 -5.52 6.84
CA VAL A 222 -14.67 -4.15 7.08
C VAL A 222 -15.94 -3.86 6.27
N LEU A 223 -15.98 -4.27 5.00
CA LEU A 223 -17.18 -4.11 4.17
C LEU A 223 -18.39 -4.82 4.78
N ARG A 224 -18.20 -6.02 5.34
CA ARG A 224 -19.27 -6.79 5.97
C ARG A 224 -19.70 -6.21 7.32
N LEU A 225 -18.75 -5.75 8.14
CA LEU A 225 -19.03 -4.99 9.35
C LEU A 225 -19.89 -3.74 9.05
N GLY A 226 -19.54 -2.99 8.00
CA GLY A 226 -20.32 -1.84 7.53
C GLY A 226 -21.73 -2.20 7.04
N LYS A 227 -21.98 -3.46 6.66
CA LYS A 227 -23.30 -4.00 6.29
C LYS A 227 -24.08 -4.59 7.47
N GLY A 228 -23.56 -4.50 8.70
CA GLY A 228 -24.25 -4.96 9.91
C GLY A 228 -23.80 -6.31 10.46
N ASP A 229 -22.72 -6.92 9.93
CA ASP A 229 -22.14 -8.15 10.48
C ASP A 229 -21.32 -7.89 11.76
N LEU A 230 -21.95 -7.30 12.77
CA LEU A 230 -21.30 -6.90 14.02
C LEU A 230 -20.76 -8.09 14.81
N ALA A 231 -21.44 -9.24 14.73
CA ALA A 231 -21.04 -10.49 15.34
C ALA A 231 -19.99 -11.28 14.51
N ARG A 232 -19.59 -10.76 13.34
CA ARG A 232 -18.60 -11.37 12.43
C ARG A 232 -18.95 -12.80 12.03
N LEU A 233 -20.23 -13.10 11.89
CA LEU A 233 -20.70 -14.45 11.54
C LEU A 233 -20.19 -14.85 10.16
N SER A 234 -20.02 -13.89 9.26
CA SER A 234 -19.52 -14.16 7.91
C SER A 234 -18.03 -14.56 7.89
N ASP A 235 -17.25 -14.28 8.95
CA ASP A 235 -15.88 -14.79 9.05
C ASP A 235 -15.87 -16.31 9.20
N LEU A 236 -16.95 -16.88 9.76
CA LEU A 236 -17.11 -18.32 9.94
C LEU A 236 -17.44 -19.04 8.63
N GLU A 237 -17.86 -18.30 7.59
CA GLU A 237 -18.07 -18.82 6.23
C GLU A 237 -16.78 -18.84 5.40
N ASN A 238 -15.67 -18.27 5.90
CA ASN A 238 -14.40 -18.26 5.19
C ASN A 238 -13.82 -19.69 5.15
N PRO A 239 -13.52 -20.27 3.97
CA PRO A 239 -13.03 -21.65 3.86
C PRO A 239 -11.79 -21.94 4.71
N GLN A 240 -10.86 -20.98 4.83
CA GLN A 240 -9.66 -21.13 5.65
C GLN A 240 -9.95 -21.13 7.16
N VAL A 241 -11.04 -20.46 7.57
CA VAL A 241 -11.51 -20.45 8.96
C VAL A 241 -12.27 -21.72 9.27
N VAL A 242 -13.17 -22.15 8.37
CA VAL A 242 -13.91 -23.41 8.45
C VAL A 242 -12.97 -24.60 8.59
N GLU A 243 -11.93 -24.69 7.74
CA GLU A 243 -10.95 -25.77 7.77
C GLU A 243 -10.22 -25.87 9.13
N ARG A 244 -10.02 -24.72 9.80
CA ARG A 244 -9.36 -24.66 11.11
C ARG A 244 -10.31 -24.84 12.28
N LEU A 245 -11.60 -24.56 12.09
CA LEU A 245 -12.64 -24.75 13.10
C LEU A 245 -12.92 -26.25 13.24
N LYS A 246 -12.27 -26.86 14.23
CA LYS A 246 -12.52 -28.27 14.63
C LYS A 246 -13.81 -28.45 15.44
N VAL A 247 -14.58 -27.38 15.61
CA VAL A 247 -15.75 -27.33 16.49
C VAL A 247 -17.01 -27.24 15.62
N PRO A 248 -18.02 -28.10 15.83
CA PRO A 248 -19.28 -28.04 15.08
C PRO A 248 -19.97 -26.68 15.20
N GLU A 249 -20.66 -26.25 14.15
CA GLU A 249 -21.38 -24.97 14.10
C GLU A 249 -22.36 -24.80 15.28
N SER A 250 -23.01 -25.87 15.69
CA SER A 250 -23.92 -25.92 16.85
C SER A 250 -23.26 -25.56 18.19
N SER A 251 -21.93 -25.61 18.27
CA SER A 251 -21.16 -25.29 19.47
C SER A 251 -20.49 -23.92 19.40
N TRP A 252 -20.68 -23.18 18.31
CA TRP A 252 -20.14 -21.84 18.19
C TRP A 252 -20.95 -20.89 19.06
N ASN A 253 -20.27 -20.08 19.88
CA ASN A 253 -20.92 -18.98 20.60
C ASN A 253 -21.22 -17.84 19.61
N ASN A 254 -22.13 -18.09 18.67
CA ASN A 254 -22.80 -17.07 17.91
C ASN A 254 -23.98 -16.59 18.76
N ALA A 255 -24.31 -15.30 18.72
CA ALA A 255 -25.36 -14.69 19.55
C ALA A 255 -26.80 -15.22 19.27
N LYS A 256 -26.92 -16.39 18.62
CA LYS A 256 -28.17 -17.14 18.39
C LYS A 256 -28.30 -18.36 19.31
N ASN A 257 -27.26 -18.71 20.08
CA ASN A 257 -27.34 -19.77 21.08
C ASN A 257 -27.92 -19.20 22.39
N GLU A 258 -29.24 -19.05 22.43
CA GLU A 258 -30.04 -19.12 23.66
C GLU A 258 -30.77 -20.46 23.72
#